data_AF-A0AAV1JL47-F1
#
_entry.id   AF-A0AAV1JL47-F1
#
_cell.length_a   1.000
_cell.length_b   1.000
_cell.length_c   1.000
_cell.angle_alpha   90.00
_cell.angle_beta   90.00
_cell.angle_gamma   90.00
#
_symmetry.space_group_name_H-M   'P 1'
#
loop_
_entity.id
_entity.type
_entity.pdbx_description
1 polymer ?
#
loop_
_entity_poly.entity_id
_entity_poly.type
_entity_poly.pdbx_seq_one_letter_code
_entity_poly.pdbx_strand_id
1 'polypeptide(L)'
;MKTVILLALVALSAYSVDGSHLVVGNVADRVVLAHHAKVEYNAIPFFKRVKSFFYSSPTNRPIRGIQALDTEHTKASINITAGGIGYPFVNLRMKSERGHGLSYDIGIYISPDFI
;
A
#
# COMPACT_ATOMS: atom_id res chain seq x y z
N MET A 1 6.19 5.85 42.03
CA MET A 1 4.87 5.38 41.55
C MET A 1 4.33 6.25 40.40
N LYS A 2 4.21 7.58 40.54
CA LYS A 2 3.72 8.47 39.47
C LYS A 2 4.54 8.40 38.16
N THR A 3 5.86 8.32 38.26
CA THR A 3 6.77 8.19 37.10
C THR A 3 6.64 6.85 36.37
N VAL A 4 6.41 5.76 37.11
CA VAL A 4 6.22 4.42 36.55
C VAL A 4 4.89 4.33 35.78
N ILE A 5 3.83 4.95 36.30
CA ILE A 5 2.52 5.03 35.63
C ILE A 5 2.63 5.84 34.32
N LEU A 6 3.37 6.95 34.33
CA LEU A 6 3.59 7.76 33.13
C LEU A 6 4.35 6.98 32.05
N LEU A 7 5.39 6.24 32.44
CA LEU A 7 6.17 5.39 31.54
C LEU A 7 5.33 4.26 30.94
N ALA A 8 4.45 3.64 31.74
CA ALA A 8 3.54 2.60 31.28
C ALA A 8 2.53 3.14 30.25
N LEU A 9 1.99 4.35 30.46
CA LEU A 9 1.07 5.00 29.52
C LEU A 9 1.73 5.32 28.16
N VAL A 10 2.97 5.81 28.18
CA VAL A 10 3.74 6.08 26.95
C VAL A 10 4.08 4.79 26.20
N ALA A 11 4.44 3.73 26.91
CA ALA A 11 4.71 2.44 26.28
C ALA A 11 3.44 1.83 25.64
N LEU A 12 2.28 1.98 26.29
CA LEU A 12 1.01 1.45 25.77
C LEU A 12 0.54 2.21 24.51
N SER A 13 0.68 3.54 24.50
CA SER A 13 0.31 4.35 23.33
C SER A 13 1.21 4.06 22.12
N ALA A 14 2.52 3.86 22.34
CA ALA A 14 3.44 3.47 21.28
C ALA A 14 3.13 2.08 20.69
N TYR A 15 2.63 1.14 21.50
CA TYR A 15 2.24 -0.21 21.05
C TYR A 15 0.95 -0.24 20.22
N SER A 16 0.18 0.84 20.22
CA SER A 16 -1.14 0.91 19.58
C SER A 16 -1.07 1.27 18.09
N VAL A 17 0.12 1.57 17.58
CA VAL A 17 0.32 2.01 16.19
C VAL A 17 0.52 0.79 15.31
N ASP A 18 -0.49 0.49 14.48
CA ASP A 18 -0.45 -0.51 13.43
C ASP A 18 -0.77 0.18 12.10
N GLY A 19 -0.03 -0.15 11.04
CA GLY A 19 -0.13 0.52 9.75
C GLY A 19 0.14 -0.47 8.62
N SER A 20 -0.89 -0.76 7.85
CA SER A 20 -0.85 -1.79 6.79
C SER A 20 -0.40 -1.23 5.44
N HIS A 21 0.68 -0.45 5.42
CA HIS A 21 1.23 0.13 4.19
C HIS A 21 2.18 -0.86 3.50
N LEU A 22 2.10 -0.93 2.17
CA LEU A 22 3.03 -1.70 1.36
C LEU A 22 3.87 -0.74 0.52
N VAL A 23 5.16 -0.68 0.79
CA VAL A 23 6.14 0.01 -0.06
C VAL A 23 7.20 -0.99 -0.44
N VAL A 24 7.37 -1.22 -1.74
CA VAL A 24 8.35 -2.17 -2.25
C VAL A 24 9.18 -1.47 -3.33
N GLY A 25 10.50 -1.61 -3.25
CA GLY A 25 11.43 -1.08 -4.25
C GLY A 25 11.82 0.36 -4.01
N ASN A 26 12.27 1.02 -5.07
CA ASN A 26 12.72 2.41 -5.04
C ASN A 26 11.60 3.35 -5.46
N VAL A 27 11.15 4.17 -4.52
CA VAL A 27 10.09 5.18 -4.69
C VAL A 27 10.61 6.62 -4.55
N ALA A 28 11.90 6.82 -4.29
CA ALA A 28 12.47 8.12 -3.93
C ALA A 28 13.60 8.58 -4.84
N ASP A 29 14.57 7.71 -5.16
CA ASP A 29 15.76 8.11 -5.91
C ASP A 29 15.59 7.83 -7.41
N ARG A 30 15.74 8.87 -8.25
CA ARG A 30 15.72 8.79 -9.73
C ARG A 30 14.60 7.88 -10.25
N VAL A 31 13.36 8.16 -9.86
CA VAL A 31 12.16 7.46 -10.31
C VAL A 31 11.04 8.43 -10.63
N VAL A 32 10.19 8.08 -11.60
CA VAL A 32 9.04 8.89 -12.03
C VAL A 32 7.77 8.15 -11.70
N LEU A 33 6.78 8.86 -11.14
CA LEU A 33 5.44 8.34 -10.91
C LEU A 33 4.75 8.15 -12.27
N ALA A 34 4.67 6.90 -12.72
CA ALA A 34 4.06 6.54 -14.00
C ALA A 34 2.54 6.46 -13.91
N HIS A 35 2.05 5.98 -12.77
CA HIS A 35 0.63 5.75 -12.57
C HIS A 35 0.27 5.95 -11.10
N HIS A 36 -0.85 6.62 -10.89
CA HIS A 36 -1.45 6.84 -9.58
C HIS A 36 -2.91 6.45 -9.68
N ALA A 37 -3.37 5.57 -8.79
CA ALA A 37 -4.76 5.17 -8.72
C ALA A 37 -5.22 5.09 -7.28
N LYS A 38 -6.33 5.77 -7.02
CA LYS A 38 -7.08 5.66 -5.78
C LYS A 38 -8.14 4.58 -5.94
N VAL A 39 -8.03 3.51 -5.16
CA VAL A 39 -8.94 2.36 -5.20
C VAL A 39 -9.83 2.42 -3.97
N GLU A 40 -11.04 2.95 -4.14
CA GLU A 40 -12.01 3.13 -3.05
C GLU A 40 -13.26 2.28 -3.24
N TYR A 41 -13.73 1.72 -2.14
CA TYR A 41 -14.75 0.70 -2.13
C TYR A 41 -15.50 0.71 -0.80
N ASN A 42 -16.82 0.91 -0.87
CA ASN A 42 -17.68 0.92 0.32
C ASN A 42 -17.63 -0.39 1.13
N ALA A 43 -17.77 -0.26 2.44
CA ALA A 43 -17.85 -1.38 3.37
C ALA A 43 -19.04 -2.30 3.07
N ILE A 44 -18.85 -3.60 3.32
CA ILE A 44 -19.95 -4.56 3.39
C ILE A 44 -19.98 -5.11 4.83
N PRO A 45 -21.09 -4.94 5.57
CA PRO A 45 -21.23 -5.52 6.90
C PRO A 45 -20.91 -7.00 6.89
N PHE A 46 -20.10 -7.47 7.86
CA PHE A 46 -19.71 -8.88 8.08
C PHE A 46 -18.88 -9.58 7.00
N PHE A 47 -18.73 -9.01 5.80
CA PHE A 47 -17.95 -9.60 4.72
C PHE A 47 -16.59 -8.91 4.55
N LYS A 48 -15.64 -9.66 3.98
CA LYS A 48 -14.37 -9.10 3.48
C LYS A 48 -14.45 -9.03 1.96
N ARG A 49 -13.98 -7.93 1.38
CA ARG A 49 -13.88 -7.76 -0.06
C ARG A 49 -12.48 -8.09 -0.53
N VAL A 50 -12.36 -8.79 -1.66
CA VAL A 50 -11.09 -9.03 -2.35
C VAL A 50 -11.19 -8.41 -3.73
N LYS A 51 -10.22 -7.58 -4.10
CA LYS A 51 -10.13 -6.94 -5.40
C LYS A 51 -8.71 -7.06 -5.94
N SER A 52 -8.62 -7.20 -7.25
CA SER A 52 -7.35 -7.25 -7.95
C SER A 52 -7.19 -5.97 -8.75
N PHE A 53 -6.02 -5.38 -8.70
CA PHE A 53 -5.63 -4.22 -9.47
C PHE A 53 -4.46 -4.61 -10.36
N PHE A 54 -4.65 -4.47 -11.67
CA PHE A 54 -3.64 -4.79 -12.66
C PHE A 54 -3.13 -3.51 -13.31
N TYR A 55 -1.82 -3.40 -13.41
CA TYR A 55 -1.16 -2.33 -14.15
C TYR A 55 -0.13 -2.92 -15.10
N SER A 56 -0.05 -2.34 -16.30
CA SER A 56 0.96 -2.64 -17.29
C SER A 56 1.51 -1.33 -17.85
N SER A 57 2.83 -1.23 -17.93
CA SER A 57 3.54 -0.08 -18.47
C SER A 57 3.34 0.01 -19.98
N PRO A 58 2.80 1.12 -20.51
CA PRO A 58 2.62 1.29 -21.96
C PRO A 58 3.96 1.40 -22.70
N THR A 59 5.02 1.84 -22.02
CA THR A 59 6.37 1.97 -22.57
C THR A 59 7.23 0.72 -22.35
N ASN A 60 6.63 -0.36 -21.82
CA ASN A 60 7.29 -1.62 -21.49
C ASN A 60 8.53 -1.44 -20.58
N ARG A 61 8.55 -0.39 -19.76
CA ARG A 61 9.67 -0.12 -18.85
C ARG A 61 9.51 -0.85 -17.53
N PRO A 62 10.62 -1.30 -16.92
CA PRO A 62 10.55 -1.99 -15.64
C PRO A 62 10.07 -1.05 -14.54
N ILE A 63 9.17 -1.56 -13.71
CA ILE A 63 8.72 -0.91 -12.49
C ILE A 63 9.88 -0.93 -11.48
N ARG A 64 10.16 0.22 -10.87
CA ARG A 64 11.22 0.41 -9.88
C ARG A 64 10.70 0.44 -8.46
N GLY A 65 9.49 0.96 -8.26
CA GLY A 65 8.86 1.05 -6.96
C GLY A 65 7.36 0.93 -7.05
N ILE A 66 6.76 0.35 -6.02
CA ILE A 66 5.33 0.25 -5.83
C ILE A 66 5.04 0.76 -4.43
N GLN A 67 4.15 1.72 -4.34
CA GLN A 67 3.62 2.25 -3.10
C GLN A 67 2.13 1.97 -3.08
N ALA A 68 1.64 1.36 -2.00
CA ALA A 68 0.23 1.19 -1.73
C ALA A 68 -0.02 1.59 -0.27
N LEU A 69 -0.62 2.76 -0.10
CA LEU A 69 -0.93 3.32 1.20
C LEU A 69 -2.41 3.10 1.51
N ASP A 70 -2.70 2.47 2.64
CA ASP A 70 -4.06 2.47 3.18
C ASP A 70 -4.39 3.86 3.71
N THR A 71 -5.39 4.53 3.14
CA THR A 71 -5.79 5.88 3.55
C THR A 71 -6.74 5.88 4.75
N GLU A 72 -7.41 4.76 5.01
CA GLU A 72 -8.40 4.60 6.08
C GLU A 72 -7.77 3.95 7.32
N HIS A 73 -6.45 3.71 7.30
CA HIS A 73 -5.68 3.10 8.39
C HIS A 73 -6.33 1.82 8.94
N THR A 74 -6.84 0.99 8.04
CA THR A 74 -7.48 -0.27 8.39
C THR A 74 -6.46 -1.41 8.45
N LYS A 75 -6.92 -2.61 8.86
CA LYS A 75 -6.16 -3.86 8.74
C LYS A 75 -6.37 -4.53 7.38
N ALA A 76 -6.63 -3.74 6.34
CA ALA A 76 -6.64 -4.22 4.98
C ALA A 76 -5.23 -4.69 4.60
N SER A 77 -5.13 -5.71 3.74
CA SER A 77 -3.85 -6.23 3.28
C SER A 77 -3.75 -6.24 1.77
N ILE A 78 -2.54 -6.00 1.28
CA ILE A 78 -2.22 -5.99 -0.14
C ILE A 78 -1.03 -6.89 -0.43
N ASN A 79 -1.19 -7.75 -1.45
CA ASN A 79 -0.17 -8.70 -1.88
C ASN A 79 0.09 -8.56 -3.38
N ILE A 80 1.35 -8.66 -3.79
CA ILE A 80 1.71 -8.80 -5.20
C ILE A 80 1.48 -10.26 -5.61
N THR A 81 0.66 -10.49 -6.64
CA THR A 81 0.32 -11.84 -7.12
C THR A 81 1.04 -12.22 -8.41
N ALA A 82 1.41 -11.23 -9.23
CA ALA A 82 2.18 -11.44 -10.46
C ALA A 82 2.97 -10.17 -10.81
N GLY A 83 4.10 -10.34 -11.51
CA GLY A 83 4.98 -9.25 -11.91
C GLY A 83 5.63 -8.56 -10.70
N GLY A 84 5.72 -7.23 -10.75
CA GLY A 84 6.29 -6.41 -9.67
C GLY A 84 7.54 -5.66 -10.11
N ILE A 85 8.47 -5.47 -9.18
CA ILE A 85 9.71 -4.71 -9.45
C ILE A 85 10.57 -5.46 -10.47
N GLY A 86 11.12 -4.74 -11.44
CA GLY A 86 11.89 -5.29 -12.54
C GLY A 86 11.04 -5.80 -13.71
N TYR A 87 9.73 -5.97 -13.52
CA TYR A 87 8.78 -6.32 -14.59
C TYR A 87 8.05 -5.07 -15.10
N PRO A 88 7.58 -5.07 -16.35
CA PRO A 88 6.80 -3.95 -16.90
C PRO A 88 5.33 -3.99 -16.48
N PHE A 89 4.91 -4.97 -15.67
CA PHE A 89 3.55 -5.11 -15.18
C PHE A 89 3.53 -5.58 -13.73
N VAL A 90 2.41 -5.33 -13.06
CA VAL A 90 2.15 -5.81 -11.71
C VAL A 90 0.67 -6.12 -11.52
N ASN A 91 0.38 -7.20 -10.80
CA ASN A 91 -0.95 -7.53 -10.33
C ASN A 91 -0.98 -7.51 -8.80
N LEU A 92 -1.76 -6.60 -8.24
CA LEU A 92 -1.93 -6.39 -6.81
C LEU A 92 -3.28 -6.97 -6.38
N ARG A 93 -3.27 -7.84 -5.38
CA ARG A 93 -4.48 -8.35 -4.73
C ARG A 93 -4.65 -7.67 -3.39
N MET A 94 -5.69 -6.86 -3.30
CA MET A 94 -6.10 -6.14 -2.09
C MET A 94 -7.25 -6.86 -1.40
N LYS A 95 -7.22 -6.90 -0.08
CA LYS A 95 -8.24 -7.53 0.76
C LYS A 95 -8.63 -6.57 1.88
N SER A 96 -9.91 -6.29 2.00
CA SER A 96 -10.43 -5.41 3.05
C SER A 96 -10.44 -6.10 4.42
N GLU A 97 -10.44 -5.28 5.46
CA GLU A 97 -10.85 -5.71 6.78
C GLU A 97 -12.36 -6.05 6.80
N ARG A 98 -12.79 -6.89 7.75
CA ARG A 98 -14.20 -7.26 7.87
C ARG A 98 -15.00 -6.05 8.33
N GLY A 99 -16.10 -5.76 7.63
CA GLY A 99 -17.01 -4.65 8.01
C GLY A 99 -16.46 -3.26 7.70
N HIS A 100 -15.28 -3.14 7.10
CA HIS A 100 -14.67 -1.87 6.72
C HIS A 100 -14.61 -1.72 5.21
N GLY A 101 -14.44 -0.48 4.75
CA GLY A 101 -14.19 -0.16 3.36
C GLY A 101 -12.82 -0.66 2.91
N LEU A 102 -12.55 -0.57 1.61
CA LEU A 102 -11.22 -0.77 1.06
C LEU A 102 -10.82 0.55 0.38
N SER A 103 -9.80 1.21 0.92
CA SER A 103 -9.28 2.45 0.36
C SER A 103 -7.76 2.38 0.29
N TYR A 104 -7.23 2.28 -0.93
CA TYR A 104 -5.80 2.26 -1.17
C TYR A 104 -5.41 3.35 -2.16
N ASP A 105 -4.37 4.09 -1.82
CA ASP A 105 -3.65 4.96 -2.74
C ASP A 105 -2.44 4.20 -3.31
N ILE A 106 -2.50 3.88 -4.61
CA ILE A 106 -1.50 3.08 -5.31
C ILE A 106 -0.67 3.99 -6.22
N GLY A 107 0.60 4.14 -5.91
CA GLY A 107 1.63 4.79 -6.74
C GLY A 107 2.56 3.77 -7.38
N ILE A 108 2.74 3.84 -8.69
CA ILE A 108 3.68 2.99 -9.44
C ILE A 108 4.76 3.86 -10.05
N TYR A 109 6.01 3.50 -9.72
CA TYR A 109 7.20 4.24 -10.09
C TYR A 109 8.01 3.47 -11.13
N ILE A 110 8.45 4.15 -12.18
CA ILE A 110 9.28 3.58 -13.25
C ILE A 110 10.63 4.30 -13.34
N SER A 111 11.55 3.71 -14.10
CA SER A 111 12.80 4.37 -14.46
C SER A 111 12.58 5.66 -15.27
N PRO A 112 13.30 6.75 -14.94
CA PRO A 112 13.27 8.02 -15.64
C PRO A 112 13.92 7.92 -17.02
N ASP A 113 13.52 8.83 -17.90
CA ASP A 113 14.13 9.07 -19.20
C ASP A 113 15.36 9.98 -19.07
N PHE A 114 16.43 9.47 -18.48
CA PHE A 114 17.72 10.16 -18.59
C PHE A 114 18.45 9.60 -19.82
N ILE A 115 18.47 10.43 -20.88
CA ILE A 115 19.46 10.38 -21.96
C ILE A 115 20.82 10.74 -21.37
#